data_AF-A0A3G2GA02-F1
#
_entry.id   AF-A0A3G2GA02-F1
#
_cell.length_a   1.000
_cell.length_b   1.000
_cell.length_c   1.000
_cell.angle_alpha   90.00
_cell.angle_beta   90.00
_cell.angle_gamma   90.00
#
_symmetry.space_group_name_H-M   'P 1'
#
loop_
_entity.id
_entity.type
_entity.pdbx_description
1 polymer ?
#
loop_
_entity_poly.entity_id
_entity_poly.type
_entity_poly.pdbx_seq_one_letter_code
_entity_poly.pdbx_strand_id
1 'polypeptide(L)'
;MLKKSLFLSSLFIFLISCQKPETPKPVDKKAIADSAVAIFQNKLYQNQIDSVFSKYNFNGSVAVFKDSTEIFRKNNGFADFKNKKVIDNQTIFAIGSVSKQFAAVLILLKMEEGKLSLEDKVSKYLKEFHSNGYENITISQLLNHTSGLNNFGEKLMFKSGIGFNYSNDGFNALGKIIEEVSGKSYDENAMDLFEKVGMKHSSTGNLFQGENFASAYLGNGKKFEIIGNMPKRLGGKEIGIAAGGILSTIDDLHLWNNALYSGKIIQPETLKKFLNKSAERQHAIFGKMGYGYGIMMNIGNPTAYFHSGYVKGSPSLNIYYPATKTSVIILSNIADEEKGKSSTFKPHREIKNFTDMMESISHQ
;
A
#
# COMPACT_ATOMS: atom_id res chain seq x y z
N MET A 1 -5.19 44.86 80.40
CA MET A 1 -4.09 44.49 81.32
C MET A 1 -4.09 42.98 81.52
N LEU A 2 -2.91 42.38 81.34
CA LEU A 2 -2.49 41.00 81.63
C LEU A 2 -3.34 39.81 81.12
N LYS A 3 -2.86 39.25 80.01
CA LYS A 3 -2.92 37.82 79.67
C LYS A 3 -2.17 37.01 80.74
N LYS A 4 -2.76 35.91 81.24
CA LYS A 4 -2.00 34.81 81.84
C LYS A 4 -2.30 33.52 81.08
N SER A 5 -1.21 32.96 80.58
CA SER A 5 -1.10 31.72 79.81
C SER A 5 -1.26 30.52 80.74
N LEU A 6 -2.09 29.54 80.39
CA LEU A 6 -2.00 28.18 80.93
C LEU A 6 -1.59 27.26 79.79
N PHE A 7 -0.37 26.76 79.86
CA PHE A 7 0.22 25.79 78.95
C PHE A 7 -0.33 24.41 79.30
N LEU A 8 -1.13 23.80 78.43
CA LEU A 8 -1.43 22.36 78.47
C LEU A 8 -0.41 21.65 77.56
N SER A 9 0.53 20.91 78.15
CA SER A 9 1.44 20.06 77.38
C SER A 9 0.74 18.77 76.97
N SER A 10 0.08 18.77 75.82
CA SER A 10 -0.39 17.55 75.16
C SER A 10 0.80 16.85 74.49
N LEU A 11 1.21 15.72 75.08
CA LEU A 11 2.25 14.83 74.58
C LEU A 11 1.78 14.16 73.27
N PHE A 12 2.15 14.72 72.11
CA PHE A 12 1.92 14.09 70.81
C PHE A 12 2.95 12.98 70.60
N ILE A 13 2.52 11.73 70.73
CA ILE A 13 3.30 10.56 70.35
C ILE A 13 3.33 10.51 68.83
N PHE A 14 4.44 10.94 68.21
CA PHE A 14 4.71 10.69 66.80
C PHE A 14 4.98 9.19 66.61
N LEU A 15 3.95 8.44 66.17
CA LEU A 15 4.14 7.13 65.57
C LEU A 15 4.84 7.32 64.22
N ILE A 16 6.16 7.25 64.23
CA ILE A 16 6.97 7.15 63.02
C ILE A 16 6.67 5.78 62.42
N SER A 17 5.72 5.74 61.48
CA SER A 17 5.53 4.61 60.58
C SER A 17 6.78 4.52 59.70
N CYS A 18 7.68 3.59 60.01
CA CYS A 18 8.77 3.22 59.12
C CYS A 18 8.17 2.71 57.80
N GLN A 19 8.05 3.56 56.79
CA GLN A 19 7.93 3.11 55.42
C GLN A 19 9.20 2.31 55.11
N LYS A 20 9.05 1.00 54.88
CA LYS A 20 10.15 0.17 54.35
C LYS A 20 10.68 0.87 53.09
N PRO A 21 12.00 1.06 52.94
CA PRO A 21 12.55 1.57 51.69
C PRO A 21 12.08 0.65 50.57
N GLU A 22 11.34 1.20 49.60
CA GLU A 22 10.99 0.47 48.39
C GLU A 22 12.31 0.05 47.74
N THR A 23 12.57 -1.26 47.71
CA THR A 23 13.68 -1.82 46.94
C THR A 23 13.50 -1.39 45.49
N PRO A 24 14.48 -0.73 44.86
CA PRO A 24 14.36 -0.29 43.49
C PRO A 24 14.02 -1.49 42.61
N LYS A 25 12.92 -1.37 41.84
CA LYS A 25 12.48 -2.43 40.94
C LYS A 25 13.65 -2.79 40.00
N PRO A 26 13.89 -4.09 39.74
CA PRO A 26 14.95 -4.51 38.82
C PRO A 26 14.75 -3.84 37.47
N VAL A 27 15.81 -3.20 36.96
CA VAL A 27 15.80 -2.59 35.64
C VAL A 27 15.75 -3.69 34.58
N ASP A 28 14.73 -3.67 33.73
CA ASP A 28 14.62 -4.59 32.59
C ASP A 28 15.61 -4.17 31.50
N LYS A 29 16.79 -4.78 31.53
CA LYS A 29 17.87 -4.53 30.56
C LYS A 29 17.46 -4.88 29.13
N LYS A 30 16.54 -5.82 28.93
CA LYS A 30 16.06 -6.21 27.59
C LYS A 30 15.15 -5.13 27.02
N ALA A 31 14.19 -4.64 27.81
CA ALA A 31 13.32 -3.54 27.39
C ALA A 31 14.12 -2.28 27.00
N ILE A 32 15.20 -1.98 27.73
CA ILE A 32 16.11 -0.87 27.38
C ILE A 32 16.83 -1.13 26.06
N ALA A 33 17.36 -2.33 25.86
CA ALA A 33 18.04 -2.69 24.62
C ALA A 33 17.10 -2.64 23.41
N ASP A 34 15.89 -3.18 23.53
CA ASP A 34 14.86 -3.16 22.48
C ASP A 34 14.46 -1.72 22.13
N SER A 35 14.32 -0.86 23.14
CA SER A 35 14.05 0.57 22.96
C SER A 35 15.21 1.30 22.26
N ALA A 36 16.46 1.04 22.63
CA ALA A 36 17.63 1.63 21.99
C ALA A 36 17.76 1.20 20.51
N VAL A 37 17.49 -0.08 20.21
CA VAL A 37 17.44 -0.60 18.83
C VAL A 37 16.34 0.10 18.03
N ALA A 38 15.14 0.25 18.60
CA ALA A 38 14.04 0.95 17.93
C ALA A 38 14.39 2.42 17.63
N ILE A 39 14.97 3.15 18.60
CA ILE A 39 15.42 4.54 18.40
C ILE A 39 16.46 4.62 17.28
N PHE A 40 17.42 3.70 17.26
CA PHE A 40 18.44 3.65 16.22
C PHE A 40 17.86 3.35 14.84
N GLN A 41 16.97 2.37 14.74
CA GLN A 41 16.24 2.04 13.50
C GLN A 41 15.47 3.26 12.98
N ASN A 42 14.72 3.95 13.84
CA ASN A 42 13.97 5.15 13.47
C ASN A 42 14.89 6.24 12.91
N LYS A 43 16.03 6.48 13.57
CA LYS A 43 17.03 7.45 13.11
C LYS A 43 17.67 7.05 11.77
N LEU A 44 17.86 5.76 11.50
CA LEU A 44 18.34 5.28 10.21
C LEU A 44 17.31 5.51 9.10
N TYR A 45 16.03 5.15 9.31
CA TYR A 45 14.97 5.47 8.34
C TYR A 45 14.90 6.96 8.07
N GLN A 46 14.93 7.78 9.12
CA GLN A 46 14.93 9.23 9.00
C GLN A 46 16.09 9.71 8.12
N ASN A 47 17.33 9.39 8.45
CA ASN A 47 18.50 9.88 7.71
C ASN A 47 18.48 9.44 6.24
N GLN A 48 18.15 8.17 5.97
CA GLN A 48 18.18 7.63 4.61
C GLN A 48 17.04 8.18 3.75
N ILE A 49 15.83 8.28 4.31
CA ILE A 49 14.70 8.85 3.58
C ILE A 49 14.86 10.36 3.42
N ASP A 50 15.37 11.09 4.42
CA ASP A 50 15.72 12.51 4.30
C ASP A 50 16.71 12.76 3.17
N SER A 51 17.75 11.92 3.07
CA SER A 51 18.72 11.96 1.98
C SER A 51 18.06 11.80 0.61
N VAL A 52 17.13 10.84 0.46
CA VAL A 52 16.37 10.65 -0.79
C VAL A 52 15.53 11.89 -1.14
N PHE A 53 14.85 12.48 -0.14
CA PHE A 53 14.06 13.69 -0.37
C PHE A 53 14.92 14.84 -0.87
N SER A 54 16.06 15.09 -0.24
CA SER A 54 17.01 16.14 -0.62
C SER A 54 17.65 15.88 -1.99
N LYS A 55 18.12 14.65 -2.23
CA LYS A 55 18.82 14.26 -3.46
C LYS A 55 17.95 14.40 -4.71
N TYR A 56 16.66 14.07 -4.60
CA TYR A 56 15.74 14.04 -5.73
C TYR A 56 14.75 15.21 -5.76
N ASN A 57 14.79 16.12 -4.78
CA ASN A 57 13.73 17.12 -4.55
C ASN A 57 12.34 16.45 -4.58
N PHE A 58 12.21 15.36 -3.82
CA PHE A 58 11.05 14.47 -3.93
C PHE A 58 9.75 15.18 -3.51
N ASN A 59 8.75 15.19 -4.39
CA ASN A 59 7.43 15.77 -4.11
C ASN A 59 6.43 14.65 -3.84
N GLY A 60 6.12 14.42 -2.56
CA GLY A 60 5.34 13.26 -2.15
C GLY A 60 5.40 13.01 -0.64
N SER A 61 4.87 11.85 -0.26
CA SER A 61 4.80 11.35 1.10
C SER A 61 5.47 9.98 1.21
N VAL A 62 6.22 9.78 2.28
CA VAL A 62 6.78 8.48 2.67
C VAL A 62 6.46 8.25 4.13
N ALA A 63 5.98 7.05 4.45
CA ALA A 63 5.89 6.60 5.82
C ALA A 63 6.37 5.15 5.98
N VAL A 64 6.88 4.87 7.17
CA VAL A 64 7.24 3.54 7.62
C VAL A 64 6.47 3.27 8.91
N PHE A 65 5.81 2.13 8.94
CA PHE A 65 5.09 1.63 10.11
C PHE A 65 5.63 0.27 10.50
N LYS A 66 5.64 -0.02 11.79
CA LYS A 66 5.93 -1.35 12.33
C LYS A 66 4.74 -1.78 13.18
N ASP A 67 4.06 -2.84 12.75
CA ASP A 67 2.76 -3.26 13.27
C ASP A 67 1.73 -2.10 13.23
N SER A 68 1.29 -1.56 14.37
CA SER A 68 0.39 -0.41 14.45
C SER A 68 1.09 0.93 14.69
N THR A 69 2.42 0.94 14.81
CA THR A 69 3.18 2.13 15.21
C THR A 69 3.82 2.79 13.99
N GLU A 70 3.53 4.08 13.79
CA GLU A 70 4.29 4.91 12.85
C GLU A 70 5.69 5.17 13.42
N ILE A 71 6.72 4.74 12.70
CA ILE A 71 8.11 4.93 13.11
C ILE A 71 8.78 6.10 12.39
N PHE A 72 8.29 6.44 11.21
CA PHE A 72 8.77 7.57 10.42
C PHE A 72 7.68 8.05 9.45
N ARG A 73 7.57 9.36 9.28
CA ARG A 73 6.80 9.99 8.22
C ARG A 73 7.47 11.25 7.73
N LYS A 74 7.41 11.47 6.43
CA LYS A 74 7.76 12.74 5.80
C LYS A 74 6.85 13.07 4.63
N ASN A 75 6.33 14.29 4.63
CA ASN A 75 5.63 14.90 3.50
C ASN A 75 6.51 16.04 2.97
N ASN A 76 6.56 16.21 1.65
CA ASN A 76 7.28 17.32 1.05
C ASN A 76 6.65 17.79 -0.25
N GLY A 77 6.64 19.10 -0.43
CA GLY A 77 6.19 19.74 -1.67
C GLY A 77 4.68 19.96 -1.71
N PHE A 78 4.13 19.95 -2.92
CA PHE A 78 2.78 20.44 -3.19
C PHE A 78 1.85 19.37 -3.77
N ALA A 79 0.65 19.27 -3.19
CA ALA A 79 -0.48 18.55 -3.75
C ALA A 79 -1.05 19.31 -4.97
N ASP A 80 -0.96 20.65 -4.94
CA ASP A 80 -1.24 21.52 -6.07
C ASP A 80 -0.12 22.58 -6.22
N PHE A 81 0.67 22.47 -7.28
CA PHE A 81 1.78 23.39 -7.54
C PHE A 81 1.33 24.82 -7.88
N LYS A 82 0.19 24.99 -8.56
CA LYS A 82 -0.30 26.30 -8.98
C LYS A 82 -0.81 27.09 -7.77
N ASN A 83 -1.58 26.42 -6.91
CA ASN A 83 -2.19 27.02 -5.72
C ASN A 83 -1.28 26.91 -4.48
N LYS A 84 -0.11 26.27 -4.60
CA LYS A 84 0.84 26.00 -3.51
C LYS A 84 0.19 25.26 -2.32
N LYS A 85 -0.80 24.41 -2.59
CA LYS A 85 -1.39 23.53 -1.57
C LYS A 85 -0.34 22.49 -1.20
N VAL A 86 0.10 22.48 0.06
CA VAL A 86 1.14 21.56 0.55
C VAL A 86 0.63 20.13 0.65
N ILE A 87 1.53 19.16 0.55
CA ILE A 87 1.24 17.77 0.88
C ILE A 87 1.24 17.60 2.40
N ASP A 88 0.21 16.95 2.93
CA ASP A 88 0.02 16.63 4.35
C ASP A 88 -0.45 15.18 4.56
N ASN A 89 -0.78 14.82 5.80
CA ASN A 89 -1.19 13.46 6.17
C ASN A 89 -2.55 13.05 5.58
N GLN A 90 -3.38 14.02 5.17
CA GLN A 90 -4.72 13.77 4.62
C GLN A 90 -4.72 13.82 3.08
N THR A 91 -3.56 14.06 2.47
CA THR A 91 -3.44 14.17 1.03
C THR A 91 -3.69 12.80 0.38
N ILE A 92 -4.65 12.77 -0.55
CA ILE A 92 -5.10 11.60 -1.28
C ILE A 92 -4.38 11.53 -2.63
N PHE A 93 -3.79 10.37 -2.94
CA PHE A 93 -3.04 10.16 -4.17
C PHE A 93 -3.71 9.11 -5.05
N ALA A 94 -3.54 9.22 -6.36
CA ALA A 94 -3.81 8.11 -7.26
C ALA A 94 -2.74 7.03 -7.08
N ILE A 95 -3.15 5.82 -6.69
CA ILE A 95 -2.22 4.74 -6.35
C ILE A 95 -1.91 3.81 -7.54
N GLY A 96 -2.48 4.09 -8.71
CA GLY A 96 -2.26 3.32 -9.93
C GLY A 96 -2.43 1.82 -9.68
N SER A 97 -1.53 1.02 -10.23
CA SER A 97 -1.61 -0.45 -10.13
C SER A 97 -1.49 -1.07 -8.74
N VAL A 98 -1.26 -0.30 -7.66
CA VAL A 98 -1.54 -0.82 -6.30
C VAL A 98 -3.01 -1.26 -6.19
N SER A 99 -3.91 -0.64 -6.98
CA SER A 99 -5.33 -0.99 -7.12
C SER A 99 -5.59 -2.49 -7.39
N LYS A 100 -4.64 -3.18 -8.04
CA LYS A 100 -4.77 -4.60 -8.39
C LYS A 100 -4.88 -5.52 -7.16
N GLN A 101 -4.31 -5.11 -6.02
CA GLN A 101 -4.44 -5.87 -4.78
C GLN A 101 -5.91 -5.97 -4.35
N PHE A 102 -6.66 -4.87 -4.46
CA PHE A 102 -8.07 -4.81 -4.09
C PHE A 102 -8.93 -5.63 -5.04
N ALA A 103 -8.70 -5.52 -6.35
CA ALA A 103 -9.40 -6.33 -7.35
C ALA A 103 -9.18 -7.84 -7.13
N ALA A 104 -7.93 -8.24 -6.84
CA ALA A 104 -7.60 -9.63 -6.55
C ALA A 104 -8.29 -10.13 -5.28
N VAL A 105 -8.29 -9.34 -4.21
CA VAL A 105 -8.97 -9.69 -2.96
C VAL A 105 -10.49 -9.77 -3.16
N LEU A 106 -11.10 -8.88 -3.93
CA LEU A 106 -12.52 -8.96 -4.26
C LEU A 106 -12.87 -10.26 -4.99
N ILE A 107 -12.08 -10.67 -5.99
CA ILE A 107 -12.27 -11.97 -6.66
C ILE A 107 -12.18 -13.13 -5.66
N LEU A 108 -11.20 -13.10 -4.76
CA LEU A 108 -11.01 -14.13 -3.76
C LEU A 108 -12.16 -14.17 -2.73
N LEU A 109 -12.72 -13.02 -2.35
CA LEU A 109 -13.93 -12.96 -1.53
C LEU A 109 -15.13 -13.59 -2.26
N LYS A 110 -15.30 -13.31 -3.57
CA LYS A 110 -16.36 -13.96 -4.37
C LYS A 110 -16.14 -15.47 -4.54
N MET A 111 -14.90 -15.93 -4.54
CA MET A 111 -14.57 -17.35 -4.47
C MET A 111 -14.99 -17.95 -3.11
N GLU A 112 -14.66 -17.29 -1.99
CA GLU A 112 -15.08 -17.73 -0.65
C GLU A 112 -16.60 -17.75 -0.47
N GLU A 113 -17.31 -16.81 -1.10
CA GLU A 113 -18.78 -16.78 -1.19
C GLU A 113 -19.36 -17.93 -2.07
N GLY A 114 -18.52 -18.73 -2.73
CA GLY A 114 -18.94 -19.81 -3.62
C GLY A 114 -19.51 -19.35 -4.97
N LYS A 115 -19.33 -18.07 -5.32
CA LYS A 115 -19.90 -17.46 -6.55
C LYS A 115 -19.06 -17.72 -7.80
N LEU A 116 -17.78 -18.04 -7.62
CA LEU A 116 -16.85 -18.38 -8.68
C LEU A 116 -15.77 -19.34 -8.21
N SER A 117 -15.11 -19.99 -9.16
CA SER A 117 -13.85 -20.72 -8.97
C SER A 117 -12.73 -20.01 -9.71
N LEU A 118 -11.50 -20.02 -9.16
CA LEU A 118 -10.34 -19.46 -9.86
C LEU A 118 -10.00 -20.21 -11.16
N GLU A 119 -10.44 -21.47 -11.29
CA GLU A 119 -10.25 -22.28 -12.48
C GLU A 119 -11.38 -22.11 -13.51
N ASP A 120 -12.43 -21.36 -13.18
CA ASP A 120 -13.47 -21.05 -14.14
C ASP A 120 -12.89 -20.29 -15.33
N LYS A 121 -13.42 -20.61 -16.53
CA LYS A 121 -13.13 -19.84 -17.74
C LYS A 121 -13.77 -18.47 -17.63
N VAL A 122 -13.05 -17.43 -18.04
CA VAL A 122 -13.57 -16.05 -18.03
C VAL A 122 -14.81 -15.92 -18.94
N SER A 123 -14.84 -16.68 -20.03
CA SER A 123 -15.97 -16.78 -20.96
C SER A 123 -17.29 -17.22 -20.31
N LYS A 124 -17.24 -17.94 -19.19
CA LYS A 124 -18.42 -18.27 -18.37
C LYS A 124 -19.17 -17.01 -17.89
N TYR A 125 -18.43 -15.94 -17.63
CA TYR A 125 -18.95 -14.70 -17.05
C TYR A 125 -19.05 -13.57 -18.07
N LEU A 126 -18.10 -13.50 -19.00
CA LEU A 126 -17.96 -12.39 -19.93
C LEU A 126 -18.06 -12.89 -21.38
N LYS A 127 -19.15 -12.54 -22.07
CA LYS A 127 -19.43 -13.00 -23.44
C LYS A 127 -18.35 -12.59 -24.43
N GLU A 128 -17.67 -11.48 -24.18
CA GLU A 128 -16.61 -10.98 -25.03
C GLU A 128 -15.35 -11.87 -25.02
N PHE A 129 -15.23 -12.83 -24.07
CA PHE A 129 -14.18 -13.85 -24.05
C PHE A 129 -14.50 -15.11 -24.88
N HIS A 130 -15.63 -15.14 -25.61
CA HIS A 130 -15.98 -16.25 -26.52
C HIS A 130 -15.27 -16.21 -27.88
N SER A 131 -14.43 -15.21 -28.12
CA SER A 131 -13.73 -15.03 -29.39
C SER A 131 -12.28 -14.60 -29.17
N ASN A 132 -11.53 -14.43 -30.27
CA ASN A 132 -10.13 -13.98 -30.27
C ASN A 132 -9.14 -14.93 -29.56
N GLY A 133 -9.51 -16.19 -29.35
CA GLY A 133 -8.65 -17.18 -28.69
C GLY A 133 -8.63 -17.07 -27.16
N TYR A 134 -9.59 -16.34 -26.58
CA TYR A 134 -9.67 -16.06 -25.15
C TYR A 134 -10.43 -17.12 -24.35
N GLU A 135 -11.07 -18.07 -25.02
CA GLU A 135 -12.08 -18.99 -24.47
C GLU A 135 -11.52 -19.89 -23.36
N ASN A 136 -10.20 -20.10 -23.39
CA ASN A 136 -9.49 -20.96 -22.44
C ASN A 136 -8.85 -20.19 -21.27
N ILE A 137 -8.92 -18.86 -21.25
CA ILE A 137 -8.37 -18.05 -20.15
C ILE A 137 -9.18 -18.31 -18.88
N THR A 138 -8.49 -18.59 -17.78
CA THR A 138 -9.07 -18.74 -16.45
C THR A 138 -8.95 -17.47 -15.62
N ILE A 139 -9.75 -17.36 -14.56
CA ILE A 139 -9.66 -16.26 -13.59
C ILE A 139 -8.26 -16.22 -12.93
N SER A 140 -7.69 -17.37 -12.56
CA SER A 140 -6.34 -17.46 -11.97
C SER A 140 -5.26 -16.91 -12.91
N GLN A 141 -5.38 -17.15 -14.22
CA GLN A 141 -4.48 -16.64 -15.24
C GLN A 141 -4.59 -15.13 -15.46
N LEU A 142 -5.75 -14.52 -15.22
CA LEU A 142 -5.87 -13.06 -15.19
C LEU A 142 -5.19 -12.46 -13.94
N LEU A 143 -5.40 -13.07 -12.77
CA LEU A 143 -4.86 -12.58 -11.48
C LEU A 143 -3.33 -12.56 -11.43
N ASN A 144 -2.66 -13.54 -12.05
CA ASN A 144 -1.21 -13.67 -12.06
C ASN A 144 -0.55 -13.26 -13.40
N HIS A 145 -1.32 -12.69 -14.33
CA HIS A 145 -0.86 -12.23 -15.64
C HIS A 145 -0.29 -13.33 -16.56
N THR A 146 -0.73 -14.58 -16.42
CA THR A 146 -0.34 -15.67 -17.32
C THR A 146 -1.34 -15.93 -18.44
N SER A 147 -2.32 -15.06 -18.67
CA SER A 147 -3.35 -15.25 -19.70
C SER A 147 -2.86 -15.07 -21.14
N GLY A 148 -1.76 -14.34 -21.33
CA GLY A 148 -1.29 -13.89 -22.65
C GLY A 148 -2.06 -12.71 -23.22
N LEU A 149 -3.11 -12.22 -22.53
CA LEU A 149 -3.84 -11.02 -22.92
C LEU A 149 -2.95 -9.79 -22.73
N ASN A 150 -2.92 -8.89 -23.71
CA ASN A 150 -2.32 -7.57 -23.56
C ASN A 150 -3.42 -6.52 -23.49
N ASN A 151 -3.98 -6.19 -24.65
CA ASN A 151 -5.18 -5.37 -24.80
C ASN A 151 -6.35 -6.23 -25.29
N PHE A 152 -7.55 -5.86 -24.88
CA PHE A 152 -8.77 -6.52 -25.30
C PHE A 152 -9.05 -6.31 -26.79
N GLY A 153 -9.36 -7.39 -27.51
CA GLY A 153 -9.60 -7.40 -28.95
C GLY A 153 -8.36 -7.68 -29.80
N GLU A 154 -7.17 -7.76 -29.19
CA GLU A 154 -5.93 -8.14 -29.87
C GLU A 154 -5.64 -9.64 -29.71
N LYS A 155 -4.80 -10.20 -30.59
CA LYS A 155 -4.34 -11.59 -30.44
C LYS A 155 -3.54 -11.73 -29.13
N LEU A 156 -3.67 -12.89 -28.48
CA LEU A 156 -2.82 -13.22 -27.32
C LEU A 156 -1.34 -13.18 -27.70
N MET A 157 -0.53 -12.62 -26.80
CA MET A 157 0.93 -12.57 -26.90
C MET A 157 1.54 -13.97 -26.90
N PHE A 158 0.90 -14.92 -26.21
CA PHE A 158 1.25 -16.32 -26.15
C PHE A 158 0.02 -17.15 -25.72
N LYS A 159 0.09 -18.47 -25.84
CA LYS A 159 -0.99 -19.36 -25.38
C LYS A 159 -1.23 -19.18 -23.87
N SER A 160 -2.47 -19.04 -23.43
CA SER A 160 -2.76 -18.86 -21.99
C SER A 160 -2.10 -19.95 -21.13
N GLY A 161 -1.44 -19.53 -20.06
CA GLY A 161 -0.81 -20.36 -19.04
C GLY A 161 0.68 -20.67 -19.24
N ILE A 162 1.31 -20.31 -20.36
CA ILE A 162 2.71 -20.69 -20.64
C ILE A 162 3.74 -19.56 -20.49
N GLY A 163 3.30 -18.35 -20.14
CA GLY A 163 4.17 -17.17 -20.05
C GLY A 163 3.61 -16.10 -19.14
N PHE A 164 4.28 -14.95 -19.06
CA PHE A 164 3.86 -13.79 -18.28
C PHE A 164 3.74 -12.55 -19.18
N ASN A 165 2.59 -11.87 -19.16
CA ASN A 165 2.41 -10.56 -19.78
C ASN A 165 1.52 -9.67 -18.90
N TYR A 166 2.09 -8.59 -18.37
CA TYR A 166 1.37 -7.68 -17.50
C TYR A 166 0.23 -6.99 -18.26
N SER A 167 -1.01 -7.18 -17.83
CA SER A 167 -2.20 -6.69 -18.53
C SER A 167 -3.16 -5.94 -17.60
N ASN A 168 -3.42 -4.68 -17.92
CA ASN A 168 -4.47 -3.91 -17.26
C ASN A 168 -5.86 -4.40 -17.68
N ASP A 169 -6.05 -4.73 -18.96
CA ASP A 169 -7.32 -5.24 -19.47
C ASP A 169 -7.72 -6.57 -18.83
N GLY A 170 -6.75 -7.43 -18.51
CA GLY A 170 -7.00 -8.63 -17.71
C GLY A 170 -7.57 -8.30 -16.32
N PHE A 171 -7.05 -7.27 -15.64
CA PHE A 171 -7.61 -6.83 -14.36
C PHE A 171 -8.94 -6.09 -14.49
N ASN A 172 -9.16 -5.37 -15.60
CA ASN A 172 -10.46 -4.76 -15.88
C ASN A 172 -11.52 -5.84 -16.16
N ALA A 173 -11.16 -6.96 -16.80
CA ALA A 173 -12.04 -8.12 -16.93
C ALA A 173 -12.37 -8.74 -15.57
N LEU A 174 -11.41 -8.84 -14.63
CA LEU A 174 -11.71 -9.25 -13.25
C LEU A 174 -12.70 -8.30 -12.58
N GLY A 175 -12.57 -6.99 -12.81
CA GLY A 175 -13.54 -5.98 -12.36
C GLY A 175 -14.96 -6.29 -12.85
N LYS A 176 -15.12 -6.57 -14.14
CA LYS A 176 -16.42 -6.96 -14.72
C LYS A 176 -16.96 -8.28 -14.19
N ILE A 177 -16.10 -9.26 -13.92
CA ILE A 177 -16.53 -10.52 -13.28
C ILE A 177 -17.09 -10.24 -11.90
N ILE A 178 -16.45 -9.36 -11.11
CA ILE A 178 -16.98 -8.94 -9.79
C ILE A 178 -18.37 -8.32 -9.94
N GLU A 179 -18.57 -7.48 -10.95
CA GLU A 179 -19.89 -6.87 -11.23
C GLU A 179 -20.94 -7.94 -11.54
N GLU A 180 -20.64 -8.84 -12.48
CA GLU A 180 -21.54 -9.90 -12.92
C GLU A 180 -21.97 -10.81 -11.74
N VAL A 181 -21.03 -11.25 -10.90
CA VAL A 181 -21.34 -12.19 -9.81
C VAL A 181 -21.90 -11.52 -8.56
N SER A 182 -21.69 -10.20 -8.39
CA SER A 182 -22.18 -9.47 -7.22
C SER A 182 -23.51 -8.75 -7.45
N GLY A 183 -23.83 -8.42 -8.71
CA GLY A 183 -24.96 -7.56 -9.06
C GLY A 183 -24.77 -6.09 -8.70
N LYS A 184 -23.59 -5.69 -8.22
CA LYS A 184 -23.21 -4.30 -7.89
C LYS A 184 -22.09 -3.84 -8.83
N SER A 185 -21.96 -2.53 -9.02
CA SER A 185 -20.79 -1.98 -9.75
C SER A 185 -19.47 -2.32 -9.05
N TYR A 186 -18.36 -2.28 -9.81
CA TYR A 186 -17.03 -2.45 -9.21
C TYR A 186 -16.75 -1.37 -8.17
N ASP A 187 -17.22 -0.14 -8.45
CA ASP A 187 -17.12 0.99 -7.55
C ASP A 187 -17.75 0.69 -6.18
N GLU A 188 -18.99 0.18 -6.15
CA GLU A 188 -19.67 -0.21 -4.91
C GLU A 188 -18.94 -1.35 -4.18
N ASN A 189 -18.49 -2.38 -4.89
CA ASN A 189 -17.73 -3.47 -4.24
C ASN A 189 -16.41 -2.98 -3.63
N ALA A 190 -15.72 -2.05 -4.29
CA ALA A 190 -14.50 -1.45 -3.76
C ALA A 190 -14.79 -0.59 -2.52
N MET A 191 -15.86 0.21 -2.55
CA MET A 191 -16.26 1.03 -1.40
C MET A 191 -16.68 0.16 -0.20
N ASP A 192 -17.47 -0.90 -0.40
CA ASP A 192 -17.84 -1.88 0.64
C ASP A 192 -16.58 -2.50 1.28
N LEU A 193 -15.56 -2.81 0.48
CA LEU A 193 -14.29 -3.35 0.98
C LEU A 193 -13.51 -2.31 1.81
N PHE A 194 -13.44 -1.06 1.34
CA PHE A 194 -12.79 0.01 2.08
C PHE A 194 -13.47 0.26 3.43
N GLU A 195 -14.81 0.28 3.47
CA GLU A 195 -15.58 0.42 4.70
C GLU A 195 -15.28 -0.74 5.67
N LYS A 196 -15.30 -1.99 5.19
CA LYS A 196 -14.98 -3.18 6.00
C LYS A 196 -13.59 -3.11 6.64
N VAL A 197 -12.61 -2.54 5.94
CA VAL A 197 -11.22 -2.38 6.44
C VAL A 197 -11.05 -1.13 7.30
N GLY A 198 -11.93 -0.14 7.16
CA GLY A 198 -11.82 1.16 7.81
C GLY A 198 -11.00 2.19 7.03
N MET A 199 -10.82 2.00 5.73
CA MET A 199 -10.11 2.91 4.82
C MET A 199 -10.99 4.12 4.44
N LYS A 200 -11.17 5.05 5.37
CA LYS A 200 -12.15 6.16 5.28
C LYS A 200 -11.77 7.26 4.29
N HIS A 201 -10.53 7.28 3.82
CA HIS A 201 -9.99 8.28 2.88
C HIS A 201 -9.62 7.64 1.54
N SER A 202 -10.20 6.49 1.23
CA SER A 202 -10.00 5.76 -0.01
C SER A 202 -11.29 5.73 -0.81
N SER A 203 -11.15 5.87 -2.12
CA SER A 203 -12.28 5.80 -3.03
C SER A 203 -11.83 5.33 -4.40
N THR A 204 -12.77 4.99 -5.26
CA THR A 204 -12.49 4.90 -6.69
C THR A 204 -12.42 6.30 -7.29
N GLY A 205 -11.74 6.41 -8.44
CA GLY A 205 -11.66 7.68 -9.19
C GLY A 205 -13.00 8.17 -9.72
N ASN A 206 -13.99 7.27 -9.87
CA ASN A 206 -15.36 7.63 -10.29
C ASN A 206 -16.16 8.29 -9.17
N LEU A 207 -16.01 7.79 -7.94
CA LEU A 207 -16.80 8.21 -6.78
C LEU A 207 -16.12 9.27 -5.91
N PHE A 208 -14.92 9.71 -6.28
CA PHE A 208 -14.20 10.72 -5.52
C PHE A 208 -14.91 12.08 -5.54
N GLN A 209 -15.21 12.62 -4.35
CA GLN A 209 -15.86 13.92 -4.17
C GLN A 209 -15.06 14.89 -3.26
N GLY A 210 -13.84 14.52 -2.86
CA GLY A 210 -13.05 15.30 -1.90
C GLY A 210 -12.22 16.44 -2.52
N GLU A 211 -11.67 17.30 -1.67
CA GLU A 211 -10.82 18.43 -2.08
C GLU A 211 -9.32 18.21 -1.80
N ASN A 212 -8.96 17.13 -1.08
CA ASN A 212 -7.57 16.81 -0.68
C ASN A 212 -6.83 15.90 -1.66
N PHE A 213 -7.23 15.92 -2.94
CA PHE A 213 -6.53 15.17 -3.98
C PHE A 213 -5.21 15.85 -4.38
N ALA A 214 -4.13 15.09 -4.40
CA ALA A 214 -2.88 15.49 -5.03
C ALA A 214 -3.04 15.44 -6.56
N SER A 215 -3.15 16.62 -7.17
CA SER A 215 -3.16 16.76 -8.62
C SER A 215 -1.94 16.08 -9.22
N ALA A 216 -2.10 15.40 -10.36
CA ALA A 216 -1.01 14.69 -11.03
C ALA A 216 -0.26 15.63 -11.97
N TYR A 217 1.07 15.57 -11.98
CA TYR A 217 1.91 16.46 -12.78
C TYR A 217 2.96 15.71 -13.60
N LEU A 218 3.29 16.22 -14.78
CA LEU A 218 4.53 15.89 -15.48
C LEU A 218 5.62 16.91 -15.14
N GLY A 219 6.87 16.47 -15.26
CA GLY A 219 8.05 17.32 -15.09
C GLY A 219 8.67 17.21 -13.69
N ASN A 220 9.03 18.35 -13.10
CA ASN A 220 9.68 18.44 -11.81
C ASN A 220 9.23 19.70 -11.04
N GLY A 221 9.72 19.88 -9.81
CA GLY A 221 9.30 21.01 -8.96
C GLY A 221 9.60 22.41 -9.49
N LYS A 222 10.37 22.56 -10.59
CA LYS A 222 10.64 23.85 -11.25
C LYS A 222 9.84 24.04 -12.53
N LYS A 223 9.69 22.98 -13.34
CA LYS A 223 8.94 22.98 -14.60
C LYS A 223 7.95 21.83 -14.55
N PHE A 224 6.67 22.16 -14.43
CA PHE A 224 5.60 21.18 -14.30
C PHE A 224 4.41 21.48 -15.21
N GLU A 225 3.70 20.42 -15.60
CA GLU A 225 2.46 20.47 -16.36
C GLU A 225 1.40 19.64 -15.63
N ILE A 226 0.23 20.20 -15.38
CA ILE A 226 -0.86 19.48 -14.72
C ILE A 226 -1.52 18.50 -15.70
N ILE A 227 -1.79 17.28 -15.24
CA ILE A 227 -2.62 16.32 -15.97
C ILE A 227 -4.10 16.62 -15.69
N GLY A 228 -4.79 17.11 -16.71
CA GLY A 228 -6.22 17.39 -16.65
C GLY A 228 -7.10 16.15 -16.45
N ASN A 229 -8.36 16.39 -16.07
CA ASN A 229 -9.41 15.37 -15.89
C ASN A 229 -9.13 14.30 -14.82
N MET A 230 -8.13 14.47 -13.97
CA MET A 230 -7.95 13.62 -12.79
C MET A 230 -8.90 14.08 -11.66
N PRO A 231 -9.49 13.16 -10.88
CA PRO A 231 -9.33 11.70 -10.93
C PRO A 231 -10.27 10.97 -11.90
N LYS A 232 -11.26 11.62 -12.51
CA LYS A 232 -12.23 10.96 -13.42
C LYS A 232 -11.57 10.15 -14.55
N ARG A 233 -10.42 10.61 -15.06
CA ARG A 233 -9.61 9.92 -16.08
C ARG A 233 -9.26 8.48 -15.70
N LEU A 234 -9.17 8.18 -14.41
CA LEU A 234 -8.82 6.85 -13.89
C LEU A 234 -9.85 5.77 -14.24
N GLY A 235 -11.13 6.13 -14.39
CA GLY A 235 -12.18 5.21 -14.81
C GLY A 235 -12.23 4.97 -16.33
N GLY A 236 -11.41 5.69 -17.10
CA GLY A 236 -11.39 5.57 -18.57
C GLY A 236 -10.79 4.26 -19.07
N LYS A 237 -11.06 3.95 -20.34
CA LYS A 237 -10.65 2.70 -21.03
C LYS A 237 -9.14 2.39 -20.93
N GLU A 238 -8.29 3.42 -20.88
CA GLU A 238 -6.82 3.24 -20.80
C GLU A 238 -6.33 2.66 -19.47
N ILE A 239 -7.08 2.87 -18.39
CA ILE A 239 -6.68 2.49 -17.03
C ILE A 239 -7.69 1.48 -16.47
N GLY A 240 -8.93 1.93 -16.27
CA GLY A 240 -9.99 1.18 -15.59
C GLY A 240 -9.78 1.12 -14.07
N ILE A 241 -10.88 1.20 -13.33
CA ILE A 241 -10.83 1.32 -11.86
C ILE A 241 -10.13 0.10 -11.22
N ALA A 242 -10.48 -1.11 -11.63
CA ALA A 242 -9.92 -2.35 -11.08
C ALA A 242 -8.40 -2.47 -11.30
N ALA A 243 -7.89 -2.03 -12.45
CA ALA A 243 -6.47 -2.15 -12.75
C ALA A 243 -5.61 -1.00 -12.21
N GLY A 244 -6.18 0.18 -11.98
CA GLY A 244 -5.37 1.34 -11.56
C GLY A 244 -6.08 2.59 -11.07
N GLY A 245 -7.39 2.54 -10.82
CA GLY A 245 -8.17 3.75 -10.56
C GLY A 245 -8.60 3.99 -9.12
N ILE A 246 -7.94 3.37 -8.14
CA ILE A 246 -8.15 3.67 -6.72
C ILE A 246 -7.34 4.90 -6.31
N LEU A 247 -7.92 5.67 -5.40
CA LEU A 247 -7.32 6.77 -4.67
C LEU A 247 -7.19 6.39 -3.19
N SER A 248 -6.10 6.77 -2.54
CA SER A 248 -5.88 6.44 -1.12
C SER A 248 -4.90 7.40 -0.46
N THR A 249 -4.84 7.36 0.87
CA THR A 249 -3.80 7.97 1.71
C THR A 249 -2.76 6.93 2.14
N ILE A 250 -1.68 7.40 2.77
CA ILE A 250 -0.71 6.56 3.47
C ILE A 250 -1.39 5.70 4.55
N ASP A 251 -2.24 6.33 5.36
CA ASP A 251 -2.82 5.70 6.55
C ASP A 251 -3.78 4.57 6.16
N ASP A 252 -4.59 4.79 5.13
CA ASP A 252 -5.49 3.79 4.60
C ASP A 252 -4.74 2.60 3.98
N LEU A 253 -3.65 2.85 3.24
CA LEU A 253 -2.81 1.76 2.71
C LEU A 253 -2.12 0.97 3.83
N HIS A 254 -1.81 1.62 4.95
CA HIS A 254 -1.30 0.92 6.13
C HIS A 254 -2.38 0.04 6.79
N LEU A 255 -3.60 0.55 6.94
CA LEU A 255 -4.75 -0.23 7.39
C LEU A 255 -5.00 -1.44 6.48
N TRP A 256 -4.91 -1.23 5.16
CA TRP A 256 -5.00 -2.29 4.17
C TRP A 256 -3.96 -3.38 4.37
N ASN A 257 -2.67 -3.01 4.47
CA ASN A 257 -1.60 -3.98 4.68
C ASN A 257 -1.83 -4.79 5.96
N ASN A 258 -2.13 -4.12 7.07
CA ASN A 258 -2.38 -4.78 8.34
C ASN A 258 -3.57 -5.73 8.26
N ALA A 259 -4.69 -5.32 7.65
CA ALA A 259 -5.88 -6.16 7.54
C ALA A 259 -5.67 -7.35 6.59
N LEU A 260 -5.08 -7.12 5.41
CA LEU A 260 -4.84 -8.17 4.42
C LEU A 260 -3.88 -9.24 4.92
N TYR A 261 -2.69 -8.85 5.35
CA TYR A 261 -1.62 -9.80 5.64
C TYR A 261 -1.75 -10.45 7.04
N SER A 262 -2.63 -9.94 7.91
CA SER A 262 -3.02 -10.63 9.14
C SER A 262 -4.20 -11.60 8.97
N GLY A 263 -4.74 -11.73 7.75
CA GLY A 263 -5.87 -12.63 7.47
C GLY A 263 -7.23 -12.14 7.98
N LYS A 264 -7.39 -10.83 8.20
CA LYS A 264 -8.67 -10.25 8.66
C LYS A 264 -9.70 -10.07 7.53
N ILE A 265 -9.25 -10.11 6.28
CA ILE A 265 -10.11 -9.85 5.11
C ILE A 265 -10.58 -11.15 4.45
N ILE A 266 -9.64 -12.05 4.16
CA ILE A 266 -9.82 -13.35 3.50
C ILE A 266 -9.25 -14.46 4.39
N GLN A 267 -9.77 -15.68 4.23
CA GLN A 267 -9.38 -16.83 5.05
C GLN A 267 -7.89 -17.19 4.89
N PRO A 268 -7.24 -17.81 5.89
CA PRO A 268 -5.81 -18.14 5.83
C PRO A 268 -5.39 -18.96 4.59
N GLU A 269 -6.18 -19.96 4.20
CA GLU A 269 -5.96 -20.76 2.98
C GLU A 269 -6.08 -19.94 1.70
N THR A 270 -7.00 -18.98 1.65
CA THR A 270 -7.16 -18.05 0.53
C THR A 270 -6.01 -17.05 0.47
N LEU A 271 -5.57 -16.55 1.64
CA LEU A 271 -4.39 -15.69 1.73
C LEU A 271 -3.14 -16.42 1.22
N LYS A 272 -2.97 -17.71 1.53
CA LYS A 272 -1.88 -18.52 0.96
C LYS A 272 -1.92 -18.55 -0.58
N LYS A 273 -3.11 -18.62 -1.19
CA LYS A 273 -3.25 -18.54 -2.65
C LYS A 273 -2.84 -17.17 -3.19
N PHE A 274 -3.29 -16.10 -2.54
CA PHE A 274 -2.93 -14.72 -2.89
C PHE A 274 -1.41 -14.48 -2.85
N LEU A 275 -0.74 -15.00 -1.81
CA LEU A 275 0.70 -14.84 -1.57
C LEU A 275 1.58 -15.85 -2.32
N ASN A 276 1.00 -16.86 -2.96
CA ASN A 276 1.78 -17.89 -3.66
C ASN A 276 2.46 -17.30 -4.90
N LYS A 277 3.78 -17.46 -5.01
CA LYS A 277 4.54 -17.09 -6.22
C LYS A 277 4.15 -18.03 -7.36
N SER A 278 3.19 -17.61 -8.19
CA SER A 278 2.64 -18.40 -9.29
C SER A 278 3.21 -18.00 -10.65
N ALA A 279 3.92 -16.88 -10.74
CA ALA A 279 4.65 -16.47 -11.94
C ALA A 279 5.91 -15.66 -11.59
N GLU A 280 6.74 -15.38 -12.59
CA GLU A 280 7.88 -14.47 -12.51
C GLU A 280 7.77 -13.41 -13.59
N ARG A 281 8.19 -12.18 -13.27
CA ARG A 281 8.17 -11.05 -14.21
C ARG A 281 9.51 -10.35 -14.28
N GLN A 282 9.88 -9.92 -15.49
CA GLN A 282 10.96 -8.95 -15.67
C GLN A 282 10.38 -7.53 -15.57
N HIS A 283 10.46 -6.93 -14.39
CA HIS A 283 9.92 -5.60 -14.14
C HIS A 283 10.88 -4.50 -14.62
N ALA A 284 10.36 -3.50 -15.34
CA ALA A 284 11.15 -2.41 -15.91
C ALA A 284 11.93 -1.56 -14.86
N ILE A 285 11.48 -1.52 -13.60
CA ILE A 285 12.08 -0.70 -12.54
C ILE A 285 12.90 -1.54 -11.56
N PHE A 286 12.41 -2.73 -11.24
CA PHE A 286 12.93 -3.56 -10.15
C PHE A 286 13.62 -4.84 -10.62
N GLY A 287 13.68 -5.10 -11.94
CA GLY A 287 14.26 -6.31 -12.47
C GLY A 287 13.38 -7.53 -12.23
N LYS A 288 14.01 -8.70 -12.08
CA LYS A 288 13.32 -9.97 -11.91
C LYS A 288 12.57 -10.02 -10.57
N MET A 289 11.27 -10.26 -10.62
CA MET A 289 10.38 -10.31 -9.45
C MET A 289 9.46 -11.53 -9.49
N GLY A 290 9.12 -12.06 -8.32
CA GLY A 290 8.03 -13.01 -8.19
C GLY A 290 6.68 -12.29 -8.35
N TYR A 291 5.66 -13.03 -8.76
CA TYR A 291 4.30 -12.50 -8.87
C TYR A 291 3.27 -13.51 -8.33
N GLY A 292 2.37 -13.01 -7.49
CA GLY A 292 1.21 -13.72 -6.96
C GLY A 292 -0.08 -13.21 -7.61
N TYR A 293 -1.19 -13.20 -6.87
CA TYR A 293 -2.43 -12.60 -7.36
C TYR A 293 -2.45 -11.10 -7.10
N GLY A 294 -2.16 -10.30 -8.13
CA GLY A 294 -2.15 -8.83 -8.01
C GLY A 294 -1.02 -8.23 -7.18
N ILE A 295 -0.01 -9.02 -6.79
CA ILE A 295 1.15 -8.59 -6.00
C ILE A 295 2.48 -9.05 -6.60
N MET A 296 3.51 -8.24 -6.42
CA MET A 296 4.90 -8.63 -6.60
C MET A 296 5.51 -9.16 -5.30
N MET A 297 6.57 -9.95 -5.47
CA MET A 297 7.40 -10.46 -4.40
C MET A 297 8.87 -10.32 -4.74
N ASN A 298 9.70 -10.03 -3.74
CA ASN A 298 11.15 -10.13 -3.88
C ASN A 298 11.55 -11.56 -4.28
N ILE A 299 12.62 -11.69 -5.07
CA ILE A 299 13.31 -12.98 -5.25
C ILE A 299 14.32 -13.11 -4.12
N GLY A 300 14.14 -14.12 -3.26
CA GLY A 300 15.01 -14.35 -2.10
C GLY A 300 14.62 -13.49 -0.89
N ASN A 301 15.61 -13.15 -0.06
CA ASN A 301 15.42 -12.39 1.17
C ASN A 301 15.64 -10.88 0.96
N PRO A 302 14.91 -10.01 1.70
CA PRO A 302 13.83 -10.39 2.62
C PRO A 302 12.55 -10.71 1.82
N THR A 303 11.68 -11.53 2.40
CA THR A 303 10.32 -11.66 1.84
C THR A 303 9.64 -10.29 1.95
N ALA A 304 9.15 -9.79 0.83
CA ALA A 304 8.37 -8.56 0.76
C ALA A 304 7.22 -8.76 -0.22
N TYR A 305 6.01 -8.38 0.19
CA TYR A 305 4.84 -8.32 -0.68
C TYR A 305 4.58 -6.87 -1.05
N PHE A 306 4.54 -6.55 -2.34
CA PHE A 306 4.42 -5.16 -2.76
C PHE A 306 3.77 -5.00 -4.12
N HIS A 307 3.35 -3.79 -4.44
CA HIS A 307 3.06 -3.43 -5.83
C HIS A 307 3.46 -1.96 -6.07
N SER A 308 4.01 -1.67 -7.25
CA SER A 308 4.20 -0.28 -7.70
C SER A 308 3.02 0.18 -8.52
N GLY A 309 2.60 1.42 -8.36
CA GLY A 309 1.57 2.04 -9.17
C GLY A 309 2.13 3.13 -10.05
N TYR A 310 1.64 3.18 -11.29
CA TYR A 310 1.87 4.33 -12.15
C TYR A 310 0.61 4.64 -12.93
N VAL A 311 0.09 5.84 -12.73
CA VAL A 311 -0.71 6.56 -13.71
C VAL A 311 0.05 7.83 -14.07
N LYS A 312 -0.26 8.43 -15.22
CA LYS A 312 0.49 9.57 -15.74
C LYS A 312 0.61 10.66 -14.66
N GLY A 313 1.84 10.95 -14.23
CA GLY A 313 2.13 11.93 -13.18
C GLY A 313 1.91 11.49 -11.73
N SER A 314 1.56 10.23 -11.45
CA SER A 314 1.39 9.72 -10.07
C SER A 314 2.06 8.36 -9.88
N PRO A 315 3.36 8.35 -9.54
CA PRO A 315 4.06 7.16 -9.09
C PRO A 315 3.74 6.83 -7.62
N SER A 316 3.63 5.53 -7.33
CA SER A 316 3.42 5.02 -5.98
C SER A 316 4.07 3.66 -5.75
N LEU A 317 4.30 3.31 -4.49
CA LEU A 317 4.81 2.02 -4.06
C LEU A 317 4.25 1.68 -2.67
N ASN A 318 3.56 0.54 -2.56
CA ASN A 318 3.07 -0.02 -1.30
C ASN A 318 3.78 -1.35 -1.01
N ILE A 319 4.48 -1.45 0.12
CA ILE A 319 5.29 -2.60 0.51
C ILE A 319 4.90 -3.07 1.91
N TYR A 320 4.85 -4.38 2.10
CA TYR A 320 4.73 -5.03 3.39
C TYR A 320 5.78 -6.13 3.57
N TYR A 321 6.47 -6.10 4.72
CA TYR A 321 7.43 -7.10 5.14
C TYR A 321 6.80 -7.96 6.25
N PRO A 322 6.39 -9.21 5.96
CA PRO A 322 5.58 -10.00 6.88
C PRO A 322 6.31 -10.40 8.16
N ALA A 323 7.62 -10.63 8.08
CA ALA A 323 8.38 -11.18 9.18
C ALA A 323 8.63 -10.15 10.30
N THR A 324 8.63 -8.86 9.98
CA THR A 324 8.74 -7.74 10.94
C THR A 324 7.45 -6.94 11.09
N LYS A 325 6.42 -7.26 10.30
CA LYS A 325 5.16 -6.51 10.15
C LYS A 325 5.40 -5.04 9.78
N THR A 326 6.43 -4.77 8.97
CA THR A 326 6.77 -3.42 8.53
C THR A 326 6.00 -3.07 7.26
N SER A 327 5.30 -1.93 7.26
CA SER A 327 4.76 -1.31 6.04
C SER A 327 5.64 -0.16 5.60
N VAL A 328 5.96 -0.07 4.31
CA VAL A 328 6.63 1.10 3.70
C VAL A 328 5.77 1.58 2.54
N ILE A 329 5.31 2.83 2.64
CA ILE A 329 4.34 3.39 1.69
C ILE A 329 4.92 4.70 1.15
N ILE A 330 4.96 4.81 -0.17
CA ILE A 330 5.56 5.93 -0.91
C ILE A 330 4.54 6.40 -1.95
N LEU A 331 4.08 7.64 -1.83
CA LEU A 331 3.10 8.26 -2.72
C LEU A 331 3.66 9.56 -3.28
N SER A 332 3.52 9.79 -4.58
CA SER A 332 3.97 11.03 -5.22
C SER A 332 3.04 11.42 -6.35
N ASN A 333 3.06 12.69 -6.73
CA ASN A 333 2.16 13.28 -7.71
C ASN A 333 2.90 14.07 -8.80
N ILE A 334 4.17 13.73 -9.05
CA ILE A 334 4.91 14.28 -10.18
C ILE A 334 5.81 13.22 -10.83
N ALA A 335 5.90 13.24 -12.16
CA ALA A 335 6.76 12.33 -12.91
C ALA A 335 7.43 13.02 -14.10
N ASP A 336 8.74 12.88 -14.20
CA ASP A 336 9.53 13.35 -15.35
C ASP A 336 9.61 12.24 -16.42
N GLU A 337 8.54 12.11 -17.23
CA GLU A 337 8.43 11.04 -18.24
C GLU A 337 9.49 11.15 -19.35
N GLU A 338 10.03 12.34 -19.62
CA GLU A 338 11.11 12.54 -20.60
C GLU A 338 12.37 11.73 -20.24
N LYS A 339 12.57 11.45 -18.95
CA LYS A 339 13.69 10.63 -18.45
C LYS A 339 13.37 9.14 -18.34
N GLY A 340 12.15 8.74 -18.71
CA GLY A 340 11.66 7.37 -18.67
C GLY A 340 11.33 6.85 -17.27
N LYS A 341 10.55 5.75 -17.22
CA LYS A 341 10.01 5.16 -15.97
C LYS A 341 11.07 4.79 -14.94
N SER A 342 12.23 4.27 -15.36
CA SER A 342 13.32 3.93 -14.43
C SER A 342 13.85 5.16 -13.69
N SER A 343 13.84 6.33 -14.32
CA SER A 343 14.23 7.59 -13.67
C SER A 343 13.16 8.08 -12.71
N THR A 344 11.89 8.06 -13.11
CA THR A 344 10.74 8.45 -12.26
C THR A 344 10.72 7.69 -10.93
N PHE A 345 11.04 6.40 -10.95
CA PHE A 345 11.03 5.56 -9.76
C PHE A 345 12.35 5.52 -8.98
N LYS A 346 13.37 6.33 -9.33
CA LYS A 346 14.64 6.37 -8.56
C LYS A 346 14.42 6.59 -7.05
N PRO A 347 13.61 7.57 -6.60
CA PRO A 347 13.38 7.77 -5.17
C PRO A 347 12.73 6.54 -4.51
N HIS A 348 11.71 5.97 -5.17
CA HIS A 348 10.99 4.78 -4.70
C HIS A 348 11.90 3.57 -4.58
N ARG A 349 12.77 3.36 -5.57
CA ARG A 349 13.72 2.24 -5.62
C ARG A 349 14.81 2.39 -4.57
N GLU A 350 15.33 3.60 -4.35
CA GLU A 350 16.37 3.85 -3.34
C GLU A 350 15.82 3.61 -1.92
N ILE A 351 14.61 4.10 -1.63
CA ILE A 351 13.92 3.81 -0.36
C ILE A 351 13.67 2.31 -0.23
N LYS A 352 13.13 1.65 -1.26
CA LYS A 352 12.89 0.20 -1.23
C LYS A 352 14.17 -0.58 -0.95
N ASN A 353 15.26 -0.31 -1.69
CA ASN A 353 16.53 -1.02 -1.52
C ASN A 353 17.09 -0.88 -0.10
N PHE A 354 17.03 0.33 0.47
CA PHE A 354 17.43 0.55 1.85
C PHE A 354 16.52 -0.22 2.83
N THR A 355 15.20 -0.20 2.62
CA THR A 355 14.27 -0.94 3.48
C THR A 355 14.47 -2.45 3.36
N ASP A 356 14.68 -3.01 2.15
CA ASP A 356 15.00 -4.43 1.96
C ASP A 356 16.25 -4.83 2.76
N MET A 357 17.28 -3.97 2.78
CA MET A 357 18.50 -4.20 3.57
C MET A 357 18.22 -4.20 5.07
N MET A 358 17.46 -3.22 5.58
CA MET A 358 17.09 -3.13 7.01
C MET A 358 16.28 -4.34 7.48
N GLU A 359 15.32 -4.78 6.67
CA GLU A 359 14.46 -5.93 7.00
C GLU A 359 15.20 -7.26 6.83
N SER A 360 16.27 -7.32 6.02
CA SER A 360 17.13 -8.51 5.94
C SER A 360 17.98 -8.70 7.20
N ILE A 361 18.46 -7.61 7.79
CA ILE A 361 19.33 -7.64 8.98
C ILE A 361 18.54 -8.01 10.23
N SER A 362 17.26 -7.65 10.30
CA SER A 362 16.38 -7.95 11.46
C SER A 362 16.07 -9.45 11.64
N HIS A 363 16.64 -10.33 10.80
CA HIS A 363 16.46 -11.79 10.81
C HIS A 363 17.78 -12.57 10.98
N GLN A 364 18.89 -11.89 11.26
CA GLN A 364 20.12 -12.50 11.78
C GLN A 364 20.20 -12.24 13.28
#